data_AF-A0A7C6HVN3-F1
#
_entry.id   AF-A0A7C6HVN3-F1
#
_cell.length_a   1.000
_cell.length_b   1.000
_cell.length_c   1.000
_cell.angle_alpha   90.00
_cell.angle_beta   90.00
_cell.angle_gamma   90.00
#
_symmetry.space_group_name_H-M   'P 1'
#
loop_
_entity.id
_entity.type
_entity.pdbx_description
1 polymer ?
#
loop_
_entity_poly.entity_id
_entity_poly.type
_entity_poly.pdbx_seq_one_letter_code
_entity_poly.pdbx_strand_id
1 'polypeptide(L)'
;MTELLNKELFRSIDENLGEPFFVYYASPWPHHPLNCGEKFKGSSRAELYGDCIQEFDHSIGQLFDLLKSKGILSNTFIVFTSDNGS
;
A
#
# COMPACT_ATOMS: atom_id res chain seq x y z
N MET A 1 10.97 -0.44 2.73
CA MET A 1 10.11 0.69 3.17
C MET A 1 8.65 0.29 3.11
N THR A 2 8.16 -0.18 1.95
CA THR A 2 6.79 -0.70 1.75
C THR A 2 6.34 -1.62 2.87
N GLU A 3 7.09 -2.68 3.14
CA GLU A 3 6.74 -3.66 4.18
C GLU A 3 6.60 -3.04 5.58
N LEU A 4 7.46 -2.08 5.92
CA LEU A 4 7.40 -1.40 7.22
C LEU A 4 6.14 -0.53 7.33
N LEU A 5 5.84 0.26 6.30
CA LEU A 5 4.66 1.12 6.30
C LEU A 5 3.37 0.29 6.28
N ASN A 6 3.34 -0.84 5.55
CA ASN A 6 2.20 -1.77 5.56
C ASN A 6 1.99 -2.39 6.92
N LYS A 7 3.07 -2.77 7.60
CA LYS A 7 2.98 -3.33 8.95
C LYS A 7 2.31 -2.34 9.91
N GLU A 8 2.69 -1.06 9.86
CA GLU A 8 2.08 -0.02 10.70
C GLU A 8 0.64 0.28 10.29
N LEU A 9 0.34 0.31 8.99
CA LEU A 9 -1.01 0.45 8.46
C LEU A 9 -1.93 -0.66 8.98
N PHE A 10 -1.50 -1.92 8.86
CA PHE A 10 -2.29 -3.08 9.27
C PHE A 10 -2.48 -3.11 10.79
N ARG A 11 -1.42 -2.79 11.55
CA ARG A 11 -1.50 -2.64 13.01
C ARG A 11 -2.54 -1.57 13.39
N SER A 12 -2.50 -0.40 12.76
CA SER A 12 -3.44 0.68 13.04
C SER A 12 -4.89 0.28 12.75
N ILE A 13 -5.14 -0.45 11.66
CA ILE A 13 -6.48 -0.96 11.34
C ILE A 13 -6.95 -1.95 12.42
N ASP A 14 -6.08 -2.88 12.82
CA ASP A 14 -6.41 -3.90 13.82
C ASP A 14 -6.71 -3.29 15.21
N GLU A 15 -5.94 -2.27 15.62
CA GLU A 15 -6.13 -1.59 16.92
C GLU A 15 -7.42 -0.76 16.99
N ASN A 16 -7.97 -0.35 15.84
CA ASN A 16 -9.17 0.50 15.76
C ASN A 16 -10.42 -0.28 15.31
N LEU A 17 -10.39 -1.62 15.33
CA LEU A 17 -11.58 -2.43 15.02
C LEU A 17 -12.71 -2.14 16.01
N GLY A 18 -13.91 -1.90 15.47
CA GLY A 18 -15.13 -1.68 16.25
C GLY A 18 -15.61 -0.22 16.29
N GLU A 19 -14.76 0.74 15.96
CA GLU A 19 -15.11 2.16 15.86
C GLU A 19 -14.80 2.71 14.45
N PRO A 20 -15.51 3.75 13.98
CA PRO A 20 -15.13 4.44 12.75
C PRO A 20 -13.72 5.04 12.88
N PHE A 21 -12.86 4.79 11.90
CA PHE A 21 -11.48 5.28 11.90
C PHE A 21 -11.13 5.99 10.60
N PHE A 22 -10.09 6.80 10.66
CA PHE A 22 -9.48 7.45 9.51
C PHE A 22 -7.99 7.07 9.45
N VAL A 23 -7.54 6.62 8.28
CA VAL A 23 -6.14 6.33 8.03
C VAL A 23 -5.67 7.12 6.82
N TYR A 24 -4.55 7.81 6.99
CA TYR A 24 -3.83 8.46 5.91
C TYR A 24 -2.53 7.71 5.64
N TYR A 25 -2.48 7.03 4.49
CA TYR A 25 -1.34 6.23 4.07
C TYR A 25 -0.59 6.92 2.92
N ALA A 26 0.40 7.73 3.28
CA ALA A 26 1.26 8.45 2.35
C ALA A 26 2.54 7.66 2.07
N SER A 27 2.42 6.64 1.21
CA SER A 27 3.58 5.89 0.73
C SER A 27 4.52 6.83 -0.06
N PRO A 28 5.85 6.75 0.14
CA PRO A 28 6.80 7.57 -0.62
C PRO A 28 6.99 7.07 -2.06
N TRP A 29 6.38 5.95 -2.45
CA TRP A 29 6.52 5.43 -3.81
C TRP A 29 5.75 6.26 -4.83
N PRO A 30 6.31 6.51 -6.04
CA PRO A 30 7.61 6.05 -6.53
C PRO A 30 8.72 7.14 -6.47
N HIS A 31 8.78 7.96 -5.41
CA HIS A 31 9.79 9.03 -5.30
C HIS A 31 11.23 8.48 -5.25
N HIS A 32 12.16 9.18 -5.90
CA HIS A 32 13.58 8.82 -5.91
C HIS A 32 14.26 8.99 -4.53
N PRO A 33 15.30 8.20 -4.20
CA PRO A 33 15.88 7.11 -4.99
C PRO A 33 14.98 5.87 -5.00
N LEU A 34 14.82 5.29 -6.20
CA LEU A 34 14.00 4.09 -6.40
C LEU A 34 14.68 2.86 -5.79
N ASN A 35 13.87 2.00 -5.19
CA ASN A 35 14.29 0.68 -4.74
C ASN A 35 13.07 -0.22 -4.65
N CYS A 36 13.20 -1.48 -5.04
CA CYS A 36 12.17 -2.48 -4.83
C CYS A 36 12.75 -3.72 -4.15
N GLY A 37 11.90 -4.48 -3.48
CA GLY A 37 12.25 -5.77 -2.91
C GLY A 37 12.70 -6.74 -3.99
N GLU A 38 13.61 -7.66 -3.64
CA GLU A 38 14.20 -8.63 -4.57
C GLU A 38 13.16 -9.44 -5.37
N LYS A 39 11.97 -9.67 -4.81
CA LYS A 39 10.87 -10.39 -5.48
C LYS A 39 10.29 -9.64 -6.69
N PHE A 40 10.44 -8.32 -6.73
CA PHE A 40 9.89 -7.46 -7.78
C PHE A 40 10.95 -6.95 -8.75
N LYS A 41 12.24 -7.19 -8.50
CA LYS A 41 13.30 -6.75 -9.40
C LYS A 41 13.17 -7.41 -10.78
N GLY A 42 13.07 -6.59 -11.81
CA GLY A 42 12.92 -7.02 -13.20
C GLY A 42 11.57 -7.64 -13.53
N SER A 43 10.55 -7.52 -12.66
CA SER A 43 9.22 -8.06 -12.94
C SER A 43 8.38 -7.13 -13.83
N SER A 44 8.78 -5.87 -13.96
CA SER A 44 8.10 -4.88 -14.80
C SER A 44 8.80 -4.63 -16.14
N ARG A 45 7.98 -4.29 -17.14
CA ARG A 45 8.45 -3.78 -18.43
C ARG A 45 8.91 -2.31 -18.36
N ALA A 46 8.61 -1.61 -17.27
CA ALA A 46 8.99 -0.23 -17.04
C ALA A 46 10.21 -0.10 -16.10
N GLU A 47 11.09 -1.11 -16.13
CA GLU A 47 12.33 -1.17 -15.35
C GLU A 47 12.09 -0.94 -13.85
N LEU A 48 13.08 -0.43 -13.12
CA LEU A 48 13.03 -0.26 -11.67
C LEU A 48 11.85 0.60 -11.19
N TYR A 49 11.44 1.60 -11.98
CA TYR A 49 10.27 2.43 -11.67
C TYR A 49 9.00 1.57 -11.66
N GLY A 50 8.83 0.75 -12.70
CA GLY A 50 7.75 -0.20 -12.80
C GLY A 50 7.78 -1.27 -11.72
N ASP A 51 8.97 -1.74 -11.33
CA ASP A 51 9.14 -2.72 -10.25
C ASP A 51 8.67 -2.14 -8.91
N CYS A 52 9.01 -0.87 -8.61
CA CYS A 52 8.52 -0.18 -7.42
C CYS A 52 6.98 -0.04 -7.43
N ILE A 53 6.40 0.28 -8.59
CA ILE A 53 4.94 0.37 -8.75
C ILE A 53 4.29 -1.00 -8.52
N GLN A 54 4.86 -2.08 -9.06
CA GLN A 54 4.30 -3.43 -8.85
C GLN A 54 4.38 -3.87 -7.39
N GLU A 55 5.47 -3.56 -6.68
CA GLU A 55 5.56 -3.81 -5.24
C GLU A 55 4.49 -3.02 -4.47
N PHE A 56 4.31 -1.75 -4.81
CA PHE A 56 3.30 -0.91 -4.18
C PHE A 56 1.88 -1.41 -4.48
N ASP A 57 1.55 -1.72 -5.73
CA ASP A 57 0.26 -2.29 -6.12
C ASP A 57 -0.02 -3.61 -5.38
N HIS A 58 0.98 -4.50 -5.29
CA HIS A 58 0.87 -5.73 -4.51
C HIS A 58 0.53 -5.44 -3.04
N SER A 59 1.15 -4.43 -2.43
CA SER A 59 0.83 -4.04 -1.05
C SER A 59 -0.59 -3.51 -0.86
N ILE A 60 -1.13 -2.78 -1.84
CA ILE A 60 -2.53 -2.36 -1.82
C ILE A 60 -3.43 -3.59 -1.90
N GLY A 61 -3.09 -4.59 -2.70
CA GLY A 61 -3.79 -5.89 -2.69
C GLY A 61 -3.87 -6.52 -1.30
N GLN A 62 -2.76 -6.53 -0.55
CA GLN A 62 -2.72 -7.03 0.82
C GLN A 62 -3.62 -6.24 1.79
N LEU A 63 -3.73 -4.91 1.62
CA LEU A 63 -4.67 -4.09 2.37
C LEU A 63 -6.12 -4.52 2.09
N PHE A 64 -6.49 -4.71 0.83
CA PHE A 64 -7.84 -5.17 0.48
C PHE A 64 -8.15 -6.55 1.06
N ASP A 65 -7.19 -7.47 1.01
CA ASP A 65 -7.34 -8.80 1.60
C ASP A 65 -7.51 -8.75 3.12
N LEU A 66 -6.77 -7.88 3.81
CA LEU A 66 -6.97 -7.60 5.23
C LEU A 66 -8.39 -7.09 5.49
N LEU A 67 -8.82 -6.02 4.81
CA LEU A 67 -10.15 -5.42 5.01
C LEU A 67 -11.29 -6.43 4.74
N LYS A 68 -11.14 -7.31 3.74
CA LYS A 68 -12.07 -8.41 3.46
C LYS A 68 -12.08 -9.43 4.60
N SER A 69 -10.90 -9.87 5.04
CA SER A 69 -10.76 -10.87 6.12
C SER A 69 -11.35 -10.39 7.45
N LYS A 70 -11.33 -9.07 7.69
CA LYS A 70 -11.92 -8.42 8.87
C LYS A 70 -13.41 -8.09 8.71
N GLY A 71 -13.98 -8.31 7.51
CA GLY A 71 -15.40 -8.05 7.23
C GLY A 71 -15.77 -6.57 7.15
N ILE A 72 -14.80 -5.65 7.03
CA ILE A 72 -15.04 -4.20 7.07
C ILE A 72 -14.95 -3.52 5.70
N LEU A 73 -14.52 -4.24 4.65
CA LEU A 73 -14.34 -3.65 3.32
C LEU A 73 -15.61 -2.94 2.79
N SER A 74 -16.79 -3.53 2.97
CA SER A 74 -18.05 -2.95 2.49
C SER A 74 -18.45 -1.65 3.21
N ASN A 75 -17.86 -1.37 4.37
CA ASN A 75 -18.06 -0.15 5.15
C ASN A 75 -16.80 0.72 5.18
N THR A 76 -15.88 0.53 4.24
CA THR A 76 -14.65 1.33 4.13
C THR A 76 -14.68 2.14 2.84
N PHE A 77 -14.59 3.47 2.96
CA PHE A 77 -14.42 4.35 1.81
C PHE A 77 -12.93 4.56 1.54
N ILE A 78 -12.47 4.22 0.34
CA ILE A 78 -11.05 4.26 -0.04
C ILE A 78 -10.86 5.30 -1.15
N VAL A 79 -9.93 6.23 -0.91
CA VAL A 79 -9.47 7.20 -1.92
C VAL A 79 -8.00 6.90 -2.23
N PHE A 80 -7.69 6.76 -3.51
CA PHE A 80 -6.34 6.56 -3.99
C PHE A 80 -5.96 7.72 -4.92
N THR A 81 -4.84 8.38 -4.64
CA THR A 81 -4.34 9.52 -5.40
C THR A 81 -2.82 9.60 -5.30
N SER A 82 -2.21 10.44 -6.14
CA SER A 82 -0.83 10.92 -5.99
C SER A 82 -0.84 12.39 -5.55
N ASP A 83 0.28 12.85 -5.02
CA ASP A 83 0.55 14.24 -4.63
C ASP A 83 0.85 15.15 -5.82
N ASN A 84 1.48 14.64 -6.88
CA ASN A 84 1.76 15.37 -8.13
C ASN A 84 1.93 14.44 -9.36
N GLY A 85 2.23 15.04 -10.52
CA GLY A 85 2.58 14.30 -11.74
C GLY A 85 4.06 13.89 -11.80
N SER A 86 4.40 13.00 -12.74
CA SER A 86 5.78 12.62 -13.07
C SER A 86 6.49 13.65 -13.94
#